data_AF-A0A9E3ERQ0-F1
#
_entry.id   AF-A0A9E3ERQ0-F1
#
_cell.length_a   1.000
_cell.length_b   1.000
_cell.length_c   1.000
_cell.angle_alpha   90.00
_cell.angle_beta   90.00
_cell.angle_gamma   90.00
#
_symmetry.space_group_name_H-M   'P 1'
#
loop_
_entity.id
_entity.type
_entity.pdbx_description
1 polymer ?
#
loop_
_entity_poly.entity_id
_entity_poly.type
_entity_poly.pdbx_seq_one_letter_code
_entity_poly.pdbx_strand_id
1 'polypeptide(L)'
;MTDAADSGTAVGLTGRPPRAIPDPKPRTSHGPAKVVAMCNQKGGVGKTTSTINLGAALAEHGRRVLLVDLDPQGALSAGLGVPHYELDRTVHNLLVEPR
;
A
#
# COMPACT_ATOMS: atom_id res chain seq x y z
N MET A 1 -26.02 -41.76 -19.93
CA MET A 1 -26.33 -40.32 -19.85
C MET A 1 -25.51 -39.77 -18.70
N THR A 2 -24.27 -39.38 -19.00
CA THR A 2 -23.31 -38.84 -18.03
C THR A 2 -23.04 -37.41 -18.45
N ASP A 3 -23.33 -36.49 -17.54
CA ASP A 3 -23.23 -35.04 -17.74
C ASP A 3 -21.87 -34.66 -18.33
N ALA A 4 -21.93 -33.94 -19.45
CA ALA A 4 -20.79 -33.25 -20.01
C ALA A 4 -20.36 -32.18 -19.01
N ALA A 5 -19.10 -32.25 -18.56
CA ALA A 5 -18.49 -31.20 -17.78
C ALA A 5 -18.58 -29.89 -18.58
N ASP A 6 -19.36 -28.95 -18.04
CA ASP A 6 -19.44 -27.59 -18.55
C ASP A 6 -18.04 -26.98 -18.54
N SER A 7 -17.47 -26.82 -19.73
CA SER A 7 -16.15 -26.20 -19.95
C SER A 7 -16.29 -24.67 -20.03
N GLY A 8 -17.16 -24.11 -19.18
CA GLY A 8 -17.35 -22.68 -19.04
C GLY A 8 -16.09 -22.04 -18.48
N THR A 9 -15.37 -21.29 -19.31
CA THR A 9 -14.30 -20.40 -18.87
C THR A 9 -14.83 -19.54 -17.71
N ALA A 10 -14.38 -19.78 -16.49
CA ALA A 10 -14.90 -19.12 -15.30
C ALA A 10 -14.81 -17.60 -15.45
N VAL A 11 -15.92 -16.96 -15.79
CA VAL A 11 -16.00 -15.50 -15.97
C VAL A 11 -15.87 -14.87 -14.58
N GLY A 12 -14.95 -13.92 -14.42
CA GLY A 12 -14.73 -13.27 -13.12
C GLY A 12 -15.94 -12.43 -12.68
N LEU A 13 -15.93 -11.97 -11.43
CA LEU A 13 -17.01 -11.18 -10.81
C LEU A 13 -17.39 -9.89 -11.57
N THR A 14 -16.57 -9.46 -12.53
CA THR A 14 -16.78 -8.28 -13.37
C THR A 14 -17.29 -8.62 -14.78
N GLY A 15 -17.65 -9.87 -15.06
CA GLY A 15 -18.05 -10.30 -16.41
C GLY A 15 -16.88 -10.42 -17.39
N ARG A 16 -15.63 -10.29 -16.91
CA ARG A 16 -14.41 -10.34 -17.73
C ARG A 16 -13.65 -11.64 -17.48
N PRO A 17 -12.91 -12.15 -18.50
CA PRO A 17 -12.00 -13.28 -18.29
C PRO A 17 -11.01 -12.98 -17.16
N PRO A 18 -10.71 -13.95 -16.27
CA PRO A 18 -9.71 -13.78 -15.24
C PRO A 18 -8.35 -13.45 -15.87
N ARG A 19 -7.77 -12.33 -15.46
CA ARG A 19 -6.39 -11.99 -15.85
C ARG A 19 -5.45 -12.53 -14.79
N ALA A 20 -4.55 -13.43 -15.17
CA ALA A 20 -3.45 -13.83 -14.31
C ALA A 20 -2.52 -12.62 -14.07
N ILE A 21 -2.39 -12.21 -12.81
CA ILE A 21 -1.38 -11.24 -12.38
C ILE A 21 -0.22 -12.07 -11.82
N PRO A 22 0.99 -11.99 -12.41
CA PRO A 22 2.12 -12.77 -11.92
C PRO A 22 2.58 -12.24 -10.57
N ASP A 23 2.96 -13.15 -9.68
CA ASP A 23 3.57 -12.77 -8.41
C ASP A 23 4.91 -12.07 -8.65
N PRO A 24 5.18 -10.97 -7.92
CA PRO A 24 6.44 -10.27 -8.04
C PRO A 24 7.58 -11.14 -7.55
N LYS A 25 8.63 -11.28 -8.37
CA LYS A 25 9.86 -11.96 -7.95
C LYS A 25 10.48 -11.25 -6.73
N PRO A 26 11.06 -12.00 -5.78
CA PRO A 26 11.84 -11.42 -4.69
C PRO A 26 12.95 -10.51 -5.21
N ARG A 27 13.24 -9.41 -4.50
CA ARG A 27 14.38 -8.56 -4.84
C ARG A 27 15.65 -9.08 -4.17
N THR A 28 16.71 -9.23 -4.94
CA THR A 28 18.05 -9.56 -4.45
C THR A 28 18.87 -8.32 -4.07
N SER A 29 18.43 -7.13 -4.50
CA SER A 29 19.05 -5.85 -4.14
C SER A 29 18.02 -4.74 -4.04
N HIS A 30 18.35 -3.70 -3.28
CA HIS A 30 17.59 -2.47 -3.21
C HIS A 30 18.41 -1.33 -3.80
N GLY A 31 17.73 -0.42 -4.50
CA GLY A 31 18.29 0.74 -5.20
C GLY A 31 17.27 1.87 -5.19
N PRO A 32 17.54 3.03 -5.82
CA PRO A 32 16.95 4.31 -5.43
C PRO A 32 15.46 4.21 -5.15
N ALA A 33 15.04 4.76 -4.00
CA ALA A 33 13.68 4.60 -3.52
C ALA A 33 12.68 5.10 -4.58
N LYS A 34 11.76 4.23 -5.00
CA LYS A 34 10.63 4.64 -5.82
C LYS A 34 9.65 5.36 -4.90
N VAL A 35 9.50 6.67 -5.09
CA VAL A 35 8.56 7.49 -4.32
C VAL A 35 7.19 7.42 -4.98
N VAL A 36 6.17 7.09 -4.19
CA VAL A 36 4.76 7.06 -4.59
C VAL A 36 3.97 7.89 -3.59
N ALA A 37 3.15 8.83 -4.08
CA ALA A 37 2.34 9.70 -3.25
C ALA A 37 0.85 9.37 -3.43
N MET A 38 0.15 9.14 -2.32
CA MET A 38 -1.28 8.84 -2.32
C MET A 38 -2.07 10.15 -2.13
N CYS A 39 -2.39 10.82 -3.24
CA CYS A 39 -2.98 12.16 -3.22
C CYS A 39 -4.46 12.14 -3.66
N ASN A 40 -5.32 12.76 -2.86
CA ASN A 40 -6.71 13.06 -3.19
C ASN A 40 -7.21 14.14 -2.21
N GLN A 41 -7.79 15.21 -2.74
CA GLN A 41 -8.30 16.36 -1.97
C GLN A 41 -9.49 16.01 -1.07
N LYS A 42 -10.25 14.96 -1.40
CA LYS A 42 -11.40 14.54 -0.61
C LYS A 42 -10.98 13.71 0.60
N GLY A 43 -11.45 14.10 1.78
CA GLY A 43 -11.33 13.30 3.01
C GLY A 43 -12.20 12.02 2.95
N GLY A 44 -11.70 10.94 3.55
CA GLY A 44 -12.43 9.67 3.68
C GLY A 44 -12.40 8.74 2.46
N VAL A 45 -11.56 9.00 1.47
CA VAL A 45 -11.47 8.22 0.21
C VAL A 45 -10.47 7.06 0.26
N GLY A 46 -10.02 6.67 1.45
CA GLY A 46 -9.13 5.51 1.62
C GLY A 46 -7.65 5.74 1.30
N LYS A 47 -7.15 6.99 1.26
CA LYS A 47 -5.71 7.28 1.05
C LYS A 47 -4.80 6.56 2.06
N THR A 48 -5.05 6.76 3.35
CA THR A 48 -4.28 6.16 4.44
C THR A 48 -4.41 4.64 4.43
N THR A 49 -5.64 4.12 4.29
CA THR A 49 -5.92 2.69 4.20
C THR A 49 -5.16 2.04 3.04
N SER A 50 -5.18 2.67 1.86
CA SER A 50 -4.46 2.17 0.68
C SER A 50 -2.95 2.24 0.89
N THR A 51 -2.43 3.29 1.54
CA THR A 51 -1.01 3.45 1.86
C THR A 51 -0.51 2.32 2.76
N ILE A 52 -1.25 2.02 3.84
CA ILE A 52 -0.91 0.94 4.78
C ILE A 52 -0.90 -0.41 4.06
N ASN A 53 -2.00 -0.76 3.38
CA ASN A 53 -2.13 -2.07 2.75
C ASN A 53 -1.15 -2.26 1.59
N LEU A 54 -0.91 -1.23 0.78
CA LEU A 54 0.10 -1.29 -0.27
C LEU A 54 1.51 -1.44 0.33
N GLY A 55 1.80 -0.74 1.41
CA GLY A 55 3.06 -0.86 2.13
C GLY A 55 3.28 -2.27 2.69
N ALA A 56 2.26 -2.83 3.34
CA ALA A 56 2.28 -4.20 3.86
C ALA A 56 2.50 -5.23 2.75
N ALA A 57 1.71 -5.19 1.67
CA ALA A 57 1.86 -6.11 0.55
C ALA A 57 3.25 -6.03 -0.11
N LEU A 58 3.81 -4.82 -0.25
CA LEU A 58 5.17 -4.65 -0.76
C LEU A 58 6.21 -5.24 0.19
N ALA A 59 6.05 -5.03 1.50
CA ALA A 59 6.94 -5.57 2.52
C ALA A 59 6.90 -7.11 2.57
N GLU A 60 5.71 -7.71 2.50
CA GLU A 60 5.50 -9.17 2.42
C GLU A 60 6.20 -9.79 1.21
N HIS A 61 6.28 -9.06 0.10
CA HIS A 61 7.06 -9.45 -1.09
C HIS A 61 8.56 -9.08 -1.02
N GLY A 62 9.10 -8.86 0.19
CA GLY A 62 10.53 -8.64 0.44
C GLY A 62 11.04 -7.26 0.00
N ARG A 63 10.17 -6.26 -0.16
CA ARG A 63 10.59 -4.88 -0.47
C ARG A 63 10.92 -4.15 0.84
N ARG A 64 11.99 -3.35 0.86
CA ARG A 64 12.17 -2.32 1.89
C ARG A 64 11.20 -1.18 1.62
N VAL A 65 10.31 -0.91 2.57
CA VAL A 65 9.25 0.09 2.45
C VAL A 65 9.44 1.13 3.54
N LEU A 66 9.35 2.40 3.17
CA LEU A 66 9.22 3.52 4.08
C LEU A 66 7.85 4.15 3.84
N LEU A 67 7.03 4.19 4.89
CA LEU A 67 5.77 4.90 4.89
C LEU A 67 5.99 6.27 5.54
N VAL A 68 5.49 7.33 4.90
CA VAL A 68 5.64 8.71 5.36
C VAL A 68 4.26 9.28 5.60
N ASP A 69 3.98 9.68 6.83
CA ASP A 69 2.72 10.35 7.19
C ASP A 69 2.90 11.86 6.98
N LEU A 70 2.18 12.43 6.02
CA LEU A 70 2.15 13.87 5.73
C LEU A 70 0.79 14.49 6.05
N ASP A 71 -0.10 13.75 6.71
CA ASP A 71 -1.37 14.28 7.19
C ASP A 71 -1.17 14.78 8.64
N PRO A 72 -1.46 16.06 8.94
CA PRO A 72 -1.38 16.57 10.31
C PRO A 72 -2.20 15.78 11.33
N GLN A 73 -3.21 15.01 10.88
CA GLN A 73 -4.00 14.12 11.75
C GLN A 73 -3.26 12.86 12.20
N GLY A 74 -2.12 12.51 11.59
CA GLY A 74 -1.30 11.37 12.03
C GLY A 74 -1.97 10.00 11.82
N ALA A 75 -2.95 9.91 10.92
CA ALA A 75 -3.79 8.72 10.77
C ALA A 75 -3.02 7.49 10.27
N LEU A 76 -1.90 7.68 9.54
CA LEU A 76 -1.06 6.58 9.08
C LEU A 76 -0.27 6.00 10.25
N SER A 77 0.40 6.86 11.03
CA SER A 77 1.15 6.42 12.21
C SER A 77 0.24 5.74 13.24
N ALA A 78 -0.92 6.33 13.53
CA ALA A 78 -1.91 5.75 14.44
C ALA A 78 -2.42 4.39 13.93
N GLY A 79 -2.69 4.26 12.63
CA GLY A 79 -3.12 3.00 12.00
C GLY A 79 -2.08 1.87 12.07
N LEU A 80 -0.80 2.21 12.29
CA LEU A 80 0.30 1.26 12.49
C LEU A 80 0.67 1.07 13.97
N GLY A 81 -0.09 1.66 14.90
CA GLY A 81 0.19 1.57 16.33
C GLY A 81 1.39 2.39 16.78
N VAL A 82 1.79 3.41 16.01
CA VAL A 82 2.88 4.33 16.36
C VAL A 82 2.27 5.63 16.91
N PRO A 83 2.26 5.84 18.23
CA PRO A 83 1.72 7.05 18.82
C PRO A 83 2.65 8.25 18.60
N HIS A 84 2.07 9.42 18.33
CA HIS A 84 2.80 10.64 17.99
C HIS A 84 3.67 11.18 19.14
N TYR A 85 3.30 10.93 20.40
CA TYR A 85 4.06 11.38 21.57
C TYR A 85 5.30 10.53 21.86
N GLU A 86 5.45 9.38 21.22
CA GLU A 86 6.67 8.55 21.31
C GLU A 86 7.72 8.94 20.25
N LEU A 87 7.41 9.90 19.37
CA LEU A 87 8.30 10.31 18.29
C LEU A 87 9.10 11.56 18.67
N ASP A 88 10.40 11.39 18.90
CA ASP A 88 11.34 12.50 19.12
C ASP A 88 11.44 13.45 17.91
N ARG A 89 11.24 12.90 16.70
CA ARG A 89 11.26 13.63 15.43
C ARG A 89 10.12 13.14 14.56
N THR A 90 9.38 14.10 14.00
CA THR A 90 8.32 13.85 13.03
C THR A 90 8.66 14.48 11.69
N VAL A 91 7.86 14.18 10.66
CA VAL A 91 7.98 14.85 9.36
C VAL A 91 7.86 16.37 9.49
N HIS A 92 7.07 16.85 10.45
CA HIS A 92 6.87 18.26 10.70
C HIS A 92 8.19 18.92 11.11
N ASN A 93 8.88 18.36 12.11
CA ASN A 93 10.18 18.87 12.56
C ASN A 93 11.19 18.90 11.39
N LEU A 94 11.24 17.83 10.60
CA LEU A 94 12.18 17.69 9.49
C LEU A 94 11.96 18.71 8.36
N LEU A 95 10.72 19.16 8.15
CA LEU A 95 10.36 20.09 7.09
C LEU A 95 10.33 21.56 7.54
N VAL A 96 10.04 21.82 8.82
CA VAL A 96 9.75 23.16 9.34
C VAL A 96 10.90 23.75 10.15
N GLU A 97 11.71 22.92 10.85
CA GLU A 97 12.82 23.44 11.63
C GLU A 97 13.90 24.03 10.70
N PRO A 98 14.36 25.27 10.96
CA PRO A 98 15.50 25.83 10.26
C PRO A 98 16.74 24.96 10.48
N ARG A 99 17.53 24.75 9.43
CA ARG A 99 18.83 24.07 9.53
C ARG A 99 19.85 24.87 10.32
#